data_AF-A0A6A4HEZ0-F1
#
_entry.id   AF-A0A6A4HEZ0-F1
#
_cell.length_a   1.000
_cell.length_b   1.000
_cell.length_c   1.000
_cell.angle_alpha   90.00
_cell.angle_beta   90.00
_cell.angle_gamma   90.00
#
_symmetry.space_group_name_H-M   'P 1'
#
loop_
_entity.id
_entity.type
_entity.pdbx_description
1 polymer ?
#
loop_
_entity_poly.entity_id
_entity_poly.type
_entity_poly.pdbx_seq_one_letter_code
_entity_poly.pdbx_strand_id
1 'polypeptide(L)'
;MAKAKVFPSRAFLQMPLFQGKGKTEQYPIQKQILHSYSRAILIAWAYRQIWDLHTDPITTMDGATMTILSIHYNLVIGTVGSLLPMRPDLAPLIQNLLNFKFMLTEVEHGLDICQIETTATLLPDGSLDLHTPHPGAAKYMPPVTMISGMPTLGLVVLRGNNAKVLARMLPPCSGATSLDHTITTFTHVHLPPGSVIGSLKESSDIHGDFLKSIWRVTTRGLALSTTAIPVLCIGVYIAGKYSLRRTIHVLQVFSKVTISQFRDMGKSMLIRYGILTIFKATALQLCQSTLFAIAERCSAQGLFNYNQIARTYADIQGLSIAEGDILTLSIRFILEILQGKYILPDSVAAAWLAEAKYPNSLLHKHEQGLWAEAKGYYTRLIGTHRSNEFNNIILPLCQPLAGAIRLDSRWYAESGLMSLSQQYRAENEAASKALPKLERTLDLLGVAEYAISPILSEKSWNRFVDGLPQFVGDAEPLKDFGRSFRLSKL
;
A
#
# COMPACT_ATOMS: atom_id res chain seq x y z
N MET A 1 -3.40 -33.62 8.03
CA MET A 1 -4.13 -32.41 8.47
C MET A 1 -3.26 -31.18 8.24
N ALA A 2 -3.76 -30.12 7.59
CA ALA A 2 -3.02 -28.87 7.46
C ALA A 2 -2.89 -28.20 8.84
N LYS A 3 -1.67 -27.83 9.24
CA LYS A 3 -1.41 -27.08 10.48
C LYS A 3 -1.66 -25.59 10.25
N ALA A 4 -2.12 -24.88 11.29
CA ALA A 4 -2.26 -23.43 11.25
C ALA A 4 -0.91 -22.78 10.89
N LYS A 5 -0.96 -21.71 10.10
CA LYS A 5 0.25 -20.97 9.72
C LYS A 5 0.83 -20.31 10.97
N VAL A 6 2.11 -20.54 11.23
CA VAL A 6 2.85 -19.88 12.31
C VAL A 6 3.71 -18.78 11.70
N PHE A 7 3.60 -17.58 12.25
CA PHE A 7 4.28 -16.39 11.78
C PHE A 7 5.49 -16.08 12.68
N PRO A 8 6.65 -15.71 12.12
CA PRO A 8 7.84 -15.37 12.92
C PRO A 8 7.58 -14.24 13.93
N SER A 9 6.72 -13.29 13.56
CA SER A 9 6.38 -12.14 14.43
C SER A 9 5.58 -12.51 15.67
N ARG A 10 5.06 -13.74 15.79
CA ARG A 10 4.24 -14.15 16.93
C ARG A 10 4.95 -13.92 18.27
N ALA A 11 6.27 -14.09 18.30
CA ALA A 11 7.10 -13.84 19.48
C ALA A 11 7.00 -12.38 19.98
N PHE A 12 6.79 -11.42 19.08
CA PHE A 12 6.67 -10.00 19.45
C PHE A 12 5.37 -9.67 20.16
N LEU A 13 4.30 -10.41 19.88
CA LEU A 13 2.97 -10.11 20.41
C LEU A 13 2.92 -10.16 21.94
N GLN A 14 3.81 -10.92 22.58
CA GLN A 14 3.91 -10.99 24.04
C GLN A 14 4.65 -9.81 24.67
N MET A 15 5.37 -9.02 23.87
CA MET A 15 6.13 -7.89 24.38
C MET A 15 5.18 -6.71 24.72
N PRO A 16 5.41 -5.98 25.82
CA PRO A 16 4.58 -4.84 26.23
C PRO A 16 4.37 -3.80 25.13
N LEU A 17 5.35 -3.63 24.23
CA LEU A 17 5.28 -2.68 23.13
C LEU A 17 4.19 -3.01 22.09
N PHE A 18 3.89 -4.30 21.89
CA PHE A 18 2.85 -4.79 20.97
C PHE A 18 1.53 -5.07 21.70
N GLN A 19 1.54 -5.08 23.03
CA GLN A 19 0.38 -5.21 23.89
C GLN A 19 -0.32 -3.86 24.02
N GLY A 20 -1.32 -3.60 23.17
CA GLY A 20 -2.02 -2.31 23.13
C GLY A 20 -3.55 -2.37 23.25
N LYS A 21 -4.20 -3.51 22.98
CA LYS A 21 -5.68 -3.69 23.02
C LYS A 21 -6.49 -2.50 22.45
N GLY A 22 -6.05 -1.89 21.35
CA GLY A 22 -6.74 -0.73 20.75
C GLY A 22 -6.58 0.62 21.48
N LYS A 23 -5.74 0.70 22.54
CA LYS A 23 -5.50 1.94 23.30
C LYS A 23 -4.42 2.85 22.71
N THR A 24 -3.79 2.47 21.60
CA THR A 24 -2.71 3.29 21.00
C THR A 24 -3.19 4.71 20.71
N GLU A 25 -4.44 4.86 20.25
CA GLU A 25 -5.05 6.14 19.91
C GLU A 25 -5.37 7.02 21.13
N GLN A 26 -5.36 6.44 22.35
CA GLN A 26 -5.58 7.17 23.60
C GLN A 26 -4.30 7.85 24.11
N TYR A 27 -3.13 7.45 23.61
CA TYR A 27 -1.88 8.09 24.00
C TYR A 27 -1.72 9.45 23.32
N PRO A 28 -1.01 10.42 23.96
CA PRO A 28 -0.57 11.62 23.25
C PRO A 28 0.23 11.26 21.99
N ILE A 29 0.08 12.05 20.93
CA ILE A 29 0.65 11.79 19.60
C ILE A 29 2.16 11.46 19.65
N GLN A 30 2.92 12.12 20.51
CA GLN A 30 4.36 11.90 20.68
C GLN A 30 4.69 10.46 21.12
N LYS A 31 3.89 9.92 22.06
CA LYS A 31 4.05 8.55 22.54
C LYS A 31 3.61 7.54 21.48
N GLN A 32 2.59 7.87 20.67
CA GLN A 32 2.20 7.02 19.54
C GLN A 32 3.34 6.90 18.52
N ILE A 33 3.93 8.04 18.11
CA ILE A 33 5.08 8.08 17.20
C ILE A 33 6.23 7.23 17.76
N LEU A 34 6.62 7.46 19.02
CA LEU A 34 7.73 6.72 19.66
C LEU A 34 7.48 5.20 19.68
N HIS A 35 6.25 4.78 19.98
CA HIS A 35 5.86 3.37 19.93
C HIS A 35 6.03 2.80 18.52
N SER A 36 5.56 3.51 17.48
CA SER A 36 5.67 3.05 16.10
C SER A 36 7.12 2.87 15.65
N TYR A 37 8.00 3.83 15.99
CA TYR A 37 9.44 3.69 15.71
C TYR A 37 10.07 2.55 16.49
N SER A 38 9.76 2.40 17.78
CA SER A 38 10.29 1.32 18.61
C SER A 38 9.90 -0.06 18.07
N ARG A 39 8.65 -0.21 17.59
CA ARG A 39 8.17 -1.44 16.95
C ARG A 39 8.89 -1.69 15.65
N ALA A 40 9.05 -0.64 14.83
CA ALA A 40 9.77 -0.73 13.57
C ALA A 40 11.20 -1.24 13.80
N ILE A 41 11.94 -0.74 14.80
CA ILE A 41 13.28 -1.26 15.16
C ILE A 41 13.23 -2.75 15.43
N LEU A 42 12.39 -3.19 16.38
CA LEU A 42 12.37 -4.60 16.78
C LEU A 42 12.02 -5.54 15.62
N ILE A 43 11.04 -5.16 14.80
CA ILE A 43 10.64 -5.93 13.63
C ILE A 43 11.77 -5.98 12.61
N ALA A 44 12.36 -4.83 12.31
CA ALA A 44 13.49 -4.67 11.42
C ALA A 44 14.61 -5.69 11.72
N TRP A 45 15.01 -5.83 12.98
CA TRP A 45 16.06 -6.76 13.40
C TRP A 45 15.72 -8.25 13.19
N ALA A 46 14.44 -8.63 13.15
CA ALA A 46 14.05 -10.03 13.02
C ALA A 46 13.80 -10.49 11.58
N TYR A 47 13.57 -9.59 10.64
CA TYR A 47 13.27 -9.94 9.26
C TYR A 47 14.47 -9.70 8.35
N ARG A 48 14.96 -10.77 7.71
CA ARG A 48 16.05 -10.70 6.72
C ARG A 48 15.57 -10.43 5.30
N GLN A 49 14.33 -10.78 4.98
CA GLN A 49 13.74 -10.58 3.66
C GLN A 49 12.51 -9.69 3.74
N ILE A 50 12.47 -8.68 2.87
CA ILE A 50 11.37 -7.72 2.83
C ILE A 50 10.02 -8.37 2.49
N TRP A 51 10.02 -9.40 1.65
CA TRP A 51 8.81 -10.11 1.21
C TRP A 51 8.13 -10.88 2.35
N ASP A 52 8.92 -11.48 3.22
CA ASP A 52 8.41 -12.24 4.37
C ASP A 52 7.73 -11.27 5.36
N LEU A 53 8.34 -10.10 5.58
CA LEU A 53 7.78 -9.05 6.44
C LEU A 53 6.42 -8.54 5.93
N HIS A 54 6.30 -8.21 4.64
CA HIS A 54 5.07 -7.58 4.12
C HIS A 54 3.87 -8.55 4.02
N THR A 55 4.12 -9.85 4.06
CA THR A 55 3.06 -10.88 4.11
C THR A 55 2.75 -11.36 5.53
N ASP A 56 3.42 -10.79 6.53
CA ASP A 56 3.23 -11.11 7.94
C ASP A 56 2.15 -10.20 8.59
N PRO A 57 1.22 -10.75 9.39
CA PRO A 57 0.16 -10.00 10.08
C PRO A 57 0.65 -8.90 11.03
N ILE A 58 1.91 -8.90 11.44
CA ILE A 58 2.46 -7.80 12.25
C ILE A 58 2.32 -6.44 11.57
N THR A 59 2.24 -6.41 10.24
CA THR A 59 2.04 -5.20 9.44
C THR A 59 0.67 -4.55 9.63
N THR A 60 -0.33 -5.29 10.12
CA THR A 60 -1.69 -4.76 10.33
C THR A 60 -1.90 -4.18 11.72
N MET A 61 -0.97 -4.45 12.64
CA MET A 61 -1.06 -3.99 14.03
C MET A 61 -0.86 -2.47 14.15
N ASP A 62 -0.09 -1.91 13.23
CA ASP A 62 0.28 -0.49 13.25
C ASP A 62 0.74 -0.01 11.86
N GLY A 63 -0.16 0.65 11.14
CA GLY A 63 0.11 1.23 9.82
C GLY A 63 1.28 2.22 9.80
N ALA A 64 1.55 2.94 10.90
CA ALA A 64 2.70 3.83 10.99
C ALA A 64 4.01 3.04 11.04
N THR A 65 4.06 1.99 11.88
CA THR A 65 5.20 1.04 11.92
C THR A 65 5.47 0.43 10.55
N MET A 66 4.42 -0.03 9.84
CA MET A 66 4.55 -0.61 8.50
C MET A 66 5.09 0.43 7.49
N THR A 67 4.59 1.66 7.54
CA THR A 67 5.07 2.75 6.68
C THR A 67 6.54 3.05 6.94
N ILE A 68 6.96 3.18 8.21
CA ILE A 68 8.35 3.39 8.62
C ILE A 68 9.24 2.28 8.07
N LEU A 69 8.87 1.02 8.28
CA LEU A 69 9.60 -0.14 7.77
C LEU A 69 9.70 -0.07 6.25
N SER A 70 8.61 0.16 5.53
CA SER A 70 8.62 0.20 4.07
C SER A 70 9.50 1.33 3.51
N ILE A 71 9.53 2.51 4.14
CA ILE A 71 10.39 3.63 3.72
C ILE A 71 11.86 3.31 4.00
N HIS A 72 12.19 3.01 5.26
CA HIS A 72 13.57 2.87 5.68
C HIS A 72 14.21 1.57 5.14
N TYR A 73 13.53 0.42 5.29
CA TYR A 73 14.08 -0.85 4.82
C TYR A 73 14.11 -0.97 3.30
N ASN A 74 13.09 -0.49 2.60
CA ASN A 74 13.07 -0.63 1.16
C ASN A 74 13.78 0.51 0.45
N LEU A 75 13.29 1.75 0.63
CA LEU A 75 13.73 2.87 -0.18
C LEU A 75 15.13 3.33 0.23
N VAL A 76 15.38 3.51 1.53
CA VAL A 76 16.70 3.98 1.99
C VAL A 76 17.74 2.86 1.92
N ILE A 77 17.61 1.83 2.77
CA ILE A 77 18.63 0.75 2.86
C ILE A 77 18.84 0.11 1.51
N GLY A 78 17.76 -0.09 0.78
CA GLY A 78 17.85 -0.70 -0.53
C GLY A 78 18.60 0.10 -1.57
N THR A 79 18.38 1.40 -1.60
CA THR A 79 19.09 2.29 -2.53
C THR A 79 20.55 2.38 -2.12
N VAL A 80 20.83 2.78 -0.88
CA VAL A 80 22.21 2.95 -0.37
C VAL A 80 22.97 1.62 -0.36
N GLY A 81 22.31 0.54 0.06
CA GLY A 81 22.88 -0.81 0.13
C GLY A 81 23.29 -1.36 -1.23
N SER A 82 22.54 -1.05 -2.29
CA SER A 82 22.90 -1.45 -3.66
C SER A 82 24.17 -0.78 -4.17
N LEU A 83 24.56 0.35 -3.56
CA LEU A 83 25.71 1.16 -3.96
C LEU A 83 26.94 0.88 -3.11
N LEU A 84 26.80 0.18 -1.97
CA LEU A 84 27.92 -0.16 -1.09
C LEU A 84 29.13 -0.81 -1.80
N PRO A 85 28.96 -1.73 -2.78
CA PRO A 85 30.10 -2.30 -3.48
C PRO A 85 30.96 -1.25 -4.20
N MET A 86 30.34 -0.15 -4.64
CA MET A 86 30.98 0.96 -5.36
C MET A 86 31.30 2.16 -4.48
N ARG A 87 30.58 2.31 -3.35
CA ARG A 87 30.62 3.44 -2.43
C ARG A 87 30.64 2.94 -0.97
N PRO A 88 31.73 2.27 -0.53
CA PRO A 88 31.83 1.73 0.83
C PRO A 88 31.80 2.83 1.90
N ASP A 89 32.10 4.08 1.54
CA ASP A 89 31.95 5.28 2.38
C ASP A 89 30.51 5.50 2.88
N LEU A 90 29.52 4.86 2.24
CA LEU A 90 28.12 4.92 2.66
C LEU A 90 27.77 3.89 3.76
N ALA A 91 28.66 2.97 4.12
CA ALA A 91 28.39 1.95 5.15
C ALA A 91 27.97 2.52 6.52
N PRO A 92 28.59 3.60 7.05
CA PRO A 92 28.16 4.23 8.30
C PRO A 92 26.74 4.81 8.24
N LEU A 93 26.23 5.12 7.04
CA LEU A 93 24.86 5.59 6.84
C LEU A 93 23.86 4.45 7.08
N ILE A 94 24.15 3.26 6.57
CA ILE A 94 23.30 2.09 6.79
C ILE A 94 23.33 1.63 8.25
N GLN A 95 24.33 2.00 9.06
CA GLN A 95 24.29 1.68 10.50
C GLN A 95 23.29 2.54 11.27
N ASN A 96 22.87 3.70 10.72
CA ASN A 96 21.94 4.64 11.32
C ASN A 96 20.54 4.59 10.68
N LEU A 97 20.02 3.36 10.51
CA LEU A 97 18.88 3.00 9.67
C LEU A 97 17.61 3.87 9.79
N LEU A 98 17.30 4.36 10.98
CA LEU A 98 16.07 5.12 11.24
C LEU A 98 16.21 6.62 11.06
N ASN A 99 17.43 7.09 10.81
CA ASN A 99 17.65 8.52 10.65
C ASN A 99 17.30 8.97 9.23
N PHE A 100 17.03 8.05 8.29
CA PHE A 100 16.94 8.40 6.88
C PHE A 100 15.54 8.63 6.36
N LYS A 101 15.35 9.74 5.64
CA LYS A 101 14.09 10.06 4.96
C LYS A 101 14.22 9.83 3.48
N PHE A 102 13.19 9.30 2.85
CA PHE A 102 13.09 9.32 1.39
C PHE A 102 12.21 10.50 0.98
N MET A 103 12.77 11.46 0.24
CA MET A 103 12.09 12.68 -0.18
C MET A 103 12.07 12.76 -1.71
N LEU A 104 10.89 12.50 -2.27
CA LEU A 104 10.68 12.52 -3.72
C LEU A 104 9.57 13.50 -4.08
N THR A 105 8.35 13.19 -3.64
CA THR A 105 7.11 13.95 -3.87
C THR A 105 7.23 15.42 -3.43
N GLU A 106 6.67 16.30 -4.24
CA GLU A 106 6.48 17.72 -3.96
C GLU A 106 5.00 18.04 -3.80
N VAL A 107 4.66 19.25 -3.32
CA VAL A 107 3.26 19.65 -3.11
C VAL A 107 2.47 19.61 -4.43
N GLU A 108 3.08 20.07 -5.52
CA GLU A 108 2.44 20.14 -6.85
C GLU A 108 2.82 18.97 -7.78
N HIS A 109 3.87 18.20 -7.42
CA HIS A 109 4.34 17.08 -8.24
C HIS A 109 4.36 15.74 -7.48
N GLY A 110 3.59 14.79 -8.00
CA GLY A 110 3.50 13.44 -7.43
C GLY A 110 3.48 12.36 -8.51
N LEU A 111 2.46 12.39 -9.37
CA LEU A 111 2.29 11.43 -10.46
C LEU A 111 3.18 11.74 -11.67
N ASP A 112 3.53 13.01 -11.82
CA ASP A 112 4.34 13.61 -12.87
C ASP A 112 5.75 13.95 -12.36
N ILE A 113 6.31 13.11 -11.49
CA ILE A 113 7.56 13.35 -10.76
C ILE A 113 8.79 13.69 -11.64
N CYS A 114 8.73 13.47 -12.96
CA CYS A 114 9.76 13.97 -13.88
C CYS A 114 9.81 15.51 -13.93
N GLN A 115 8.77 16.19 -13.45
CA GLN A 115 8.60 17.64 -13.46
C GLN A 115 8.95 18.28 -12.12
N ILE A 116 9.58 17.55 -11.18
CA ILE A 116 9.98 18.13 -9.89
C ILE A 116 10.84 19.38 -10.07
N GLU A 117 10.62 20.34 -9.18
CA GLU A 117 11.16 21.70 -9.29
C GLU A 117 12.24 21.99 -8.25
N THR A 118 12.42 21.12 -7.24
CA THR A 118 13.59 21.20 -6.35
C THR A 118 14.88 21.05 -7.16
N THR A 119 15.75 22.05 -7.11
CA THR A 119 17.00 22.08 -7.87
C THR A 119 18.19 21.69 -7.00
N ALA A 120 19.18 21.02 -7.61
CA ALA A 120 20.50 20.80 -7.04
C ALA A 120 21.56 21.29 -8.04
N THR A 121 22.09 22.49 -7.83
CA THR A 121 23.03 23.14 -8.76
C THR A 121 24.47 22.79 -8.39
N LEU A 122 25.24 22.25 -9.33
CA LEU A 122 26.68 21.98 -9.15
C LEU A 122 27.46 23.30 -9.11
N LEU A 123 28.22 23.50 -8.04
CA LEU A 123 29.06 24.67 -7.83
C LEU A 123 30.50 24.44 -8.33
N PRO A 124 31.29 25.50 -8.56
CA PRO A 124 32.65 25.38 -9.11
C PRO A 124 33.62 24.54 -8.27
N ASP A 125 33.40 24.45 -6.96
CA ASP A 125 34.18 23.64 -6.02
C ASP A 125 33.75 22.15 -5.97
N GLY A 126 32.78 21.77 -6.81
CA GLY A 126 32.20 20.44 -6.86
C GLY A 126 31.12 20.18 -5.81
N SER A 127 30.82 21.16 -4.94
CA SER A 127 29.69 21.09 -4.00
C SER A 127 28.36 21.34 -4.73
N LEU A 128 27.24 21.13 -4.04
CA LEU A 128 25.91 21.39 -4.61
C LEU A 128 25.16 22.42 -3.78
N ASP A 129 24.36 23.24 -4.46
CA ASP A 129 23.36 24.09 -3.85
C ASP A 129 21.96 23.50 -4.05
N LEU A 130 21.32 23.06 -2.97
CA LEU A 130 19.96 22.50 -2.98
C LEU A 130 18.93 23.57 -2.62
N HIS A 131 17.95 23.79 -3.50
CA HIS A 131 16.98 24.86 -3.33
C HIS A 131 15.56 24.46 -3.73
N THR A 132 14.58 24.90 -2.95
CA THR A 132 13.15 24.87 -3.25
C THR A 132 12.73 26.26 -3.80
N PRO A 133 12.44 26.40 -5.10
CA PRO A 133 12.23 27.71 -5.73
C PRO A 133 10.92 28.41 -5.34
N HIS A 134 9.87 27.66 -4.98
CA HIS A 134 8.58 28.20 -4.51
C HIS A 134 7.84 27.16 -3.64
N PRO A 135 6.76 27.55 -2.94
CA PRO A 135 6.04 26.64 -2.04
C PRO A 135 5.49 25.35 -2.70
N GLY A 136 5.15 25.39 -3.99
CA GLY A 136 4.70 24.22 -4.76
C GLY A 136 5.76 23.14 -4.92
N ALA A 137 7.03 23.54 -4.99
CA ALA A 137 8.19 22.65 -5.08
C ALA A 137 8.63 22.05 -3.73
N ALA A 138 7.96 22.39 -2.62
CA ALA A 138 8.31 21.89 -1.30
C ALA A 138 8.08 20.37 -1.21
N LYS A 139 9.01 19.65 -0.58
CA LYS A 139 8.86 18.20 -0.41
C LYS A 139 7.68 17.88 0.49
N TYR A 140 6.82 16.97 0.05
CA TYR A 140 5.54 16.64 0.69
C TYR A 140 5.52 15.18 1.14
N MET A 141 4.96 14.92 2.33
CA MET A 141 4.81 13.59 2.97
C MET A 141 6.05 12.90 3.59
N PRO A 142 7.30 13.40 3.61
CA PRO A 142 8.32 12.69 4.37
C PRO A 142 8.04 12.76 5.89
N PRO A 143 8.09 11.63 6.62
CA PRO A 143 8.03 11.64 8.09
C PRO A 143 9.32 12.25 8.64
N VAL A 144 9.23 13.11 9.67
CA VAL A 144 10.39 13.90 10.15
C VAL A 144 11.08 13.40 11.42
N THR A 145 10.43 12.57 12.23
CA THR A 145 10.87 12.13 13.57
C THR A 145 11.32 13.23 14.53
N MET A 146 11.01 14.50 14.26
CA MET A 146 11.48 15.63 15.09
C MET A 146 10.87 15.57 16.50
N ILE A 147 9.67 15.02 16.62
CA ILE A 147 8.97 14.84 17.89
C ILE A 147 9.65 13.80 18.79
N SER A 148 10.34 12.80 18.21
CA SER A 148 11.04 11.77 18.98
C SER A 148 12.50 12.12 19.28
N GLY A 149 13.00 13.28 18.84
CA GLY A 149 14.37 13.73 19.07
C GLY A 149 15.43 12.97 18.27
N MET A 150 15.02 12.18 17.27
CA MET A 150 15.95 11.39 16.44
C MET A 150 16.55 12.29 15.35
N PRO A 151 17.90 12.40 15.25
CA PRO A 151 18.55 13.15 14.19
C PRO A 151 18.25 12.52 12.82
N THR A 152 18.04 13.32 11.79
CA THR A 152 17.61 12.80 10.48
C THR A 152 18.43 13.28 9.29
N LEU A 153 18.65 12.37 8.35
CA LEU A 153 19.33 12.57 7.08
C LEU A 153 18.36 12.34 5.91
N GLY A 154 18.20 13.33 5.04
CA GLY A 154 17.39 13.20 3.83
C GLY A 154 18.13 12.47 2.72
N LEU A 155 17.61 11.33 2.27
CA LEU A 155 17.71 10.91 0.87
C LEU A 155 16.66 11.71 0.09
N VAL A 156 16.95 13.00 -0.11
CA VAL A 156 16.53 13.64 -1.36
C VAL A 156 17.29 12.87 -2.44
N VAL A 157 16.90 12.99 -3.70
CA VAL A 157 17.95 12.85 -4.71
C VAL A 157 19.04 13.86 -4.31
N LEU A 158 20.15 13.34 -3.74
CA LEU A 158 21.35 13.96 -3.12
C LEU A 158 21.32 14.31 -1.60
N ARG A 159 22.48 14.07 -0.92
CA ARG A 159 22.75 14.06 0.54
C ARG A 159 23.27 15.42 1.07
N GLY A 160 23.16 15.77 2.35
CA GLY A 160 24.09 16.75 2.96
C GLY A 160 23.79 17.17 4.41
N ASN A 161 24.79 17.81 5.03
CA ASN A 161 24.81 18.23 6.44
C ASN A 161 24.60 19.75 6.59
N ASN A 162 23.91 20.14 7.66
CA ASN A 162 23.83 21.48 8.27
C ASN A 162 23.60 22.69 7.34
N ALA A 163 22.44 22.73 6.70
CA ALA A 163 21.92 23.99 6.18
C ALA A 163 20.48 24.23 6.64
N LYS A 164 19.94 25.44 6.39
CA LYS A 164 18.59 25.84 6.81
C LYS A 164 17.53 25.02 6.07
N VAL A 165 17.15 23.90 6.68
CA VAL A 165 16.00 23.09 6.28
C VAL A 165 14.83 23.51 7.16
N LEU A 166 13.75 23.99 6.54
CA LEU A 166 12.49 24.29 7.25
C LEU A 166 11.51 23.16 7.00
N ALA A 167 11.04 22.51 8.07
CA ALA A 167 10.01 21.47 8.00
C ALA A 167 8.77 21.90 8.81
N ARG A 168 7.58 21.84 8.20
CA ARG A 168 6.29 22.18 8.83
C ARG A 168 5.42 20.93 8.90
N MET A 169 4.96 20.59 10.11
CA MET A 169 4.18 19.37 10.35
C MET A 169 2.78 19.48 9.76
N LEU A 170 2.36 18.41 9.08
CA LEU A 170 1.00 18.25 8.59
C LEU A 170 0.11 17.65 9.69
N PRO A 171 -1.20 17.94 9.68
CA PRO A 171 -2.16 17.17 10.46
C PRO A 171 -2.06 15.66 10.14
N PRO A 172 -2.39 14.77 11.11
CA PRO A 172 -2.42 13.34 10.87
C PRO A 172 -3.30 12.97 9.67
N CYS A 173 -2.79 12.07 8.82
CA CYS A 173 -3.57 11.47 7.75
C CYS A 173 -4.51 10.37 8.29
N SER A 174 -5.54 10.02 7.52
CA SER A 174 -6.61 9.09 7.97
C SER A 174 -6.12 7.67 8.26
N GLY A 175 -5.05 7.23 7.57
CA GLY A 175 -4.32 5.99 7.84
C GLY A 175 -2.94 6.32 8.37
N ALA A 176 -2.29 5.38 9.09
CA ALA A 176 -0.98 5.61 9.70
C ALA A 176 -0.89 6.92 10.53
N THR A 177 -1.96 7.24 11.27
CA THR A 177 -2.19 8.49 12.02
C THR A 177 -1.04 8.90 12.96
N SER A 178 -0.20 7.95 13.38
CA SER A 178 0.95 8.16 14.26
C SER A 178 2.25 8.51 13.51
N LEU A 179 2.16 9.05 12.30
CA LEU A 179 3.30 9.57 11.53
C LEU A 179 3.32 11.09 11.51
N ASP A 180 4.50 11.66 11.66
CA ASP A 180 4.76 13.10 11.61
C ASP A 180 5.16 13.54 10.20
N HIS A 181 4.22 13.45 9.25
CA HIS A 181 4.44 13.94 7.90
C HIS A 181 4.68 15.44 7.87
N THR A 182 5.51 15.90 6.92
CA THR A 182 5.87 17.32 6.79
C THR A 182 5.83 17.84 5.37
N ILE A 183 5.76 19.16 5.28
CA ILE A 183 6.24 19.95 4.15
C ILE A 183 7.66 20.41 4.47
N THR A 184 8.64 20.11 3.61
CA THR A 184 10.05 20.46 3.80
C THR A 184 10.55 21.35 2.66
N THR A 185 11.20 22.47 2.98
CA THR A 185 11.79 23.40 2.02
C THR A 185 13.29 23.57 2.25
N PHE A 186 14.04 23.71 1.16
CA PHE A 186 15.48 23.95 1.17
C PHE A 186 15.79 25.39 0.74
N THR A 187 16.50 26.13 1.58
CA THR A 187 16.94 27.51 1.26
C THR A 187 18.46 27.53 1.13
N HIS A 188 18.94 27.43 -0.11
CA HIS A 188 20.36 27.38 -0.49
C HIS A 188 21.20 26.46 0.41
N VAL A 189 20.85 25.17 0.39
CA VAL A 189 21.43 24.15 1.25
C VAL A 189 22.68 23.60 0.58
N HIS A 190 23.86 24.00 1.08
CA HIS A 190 25.14 23.54 0.58
C HIS A 190 25.43 22.07 0.95
N LEU A 191 25.76 21.26 -0.05
CA LEU A 191 26.07 19.84 0.08
C LEU A 191 27.49 19.55 -0.41
N PRO A 192 28.29 18.74 0.30
CA PRO A 192 29.66 18.42 -0.13
C PRO A 192 29.69 17.57 -1.43
N PRO A 193 30.79 17.55 -2.20
CA PRO A 193 30.88 16.82 -3.46
C PRO A 193 30.53 15.31 -3.39
N GLY A 194 30.81 14.66 -2.25
CA GLY A 194 30.49 13.24 -2.01
C GLY A 194 29.00 12.94 -1.80
N SER A 195 28.15 13.96 -1.83
CA SER A 195 26.71 13.86 -1.61
C SER A 195 25.91 13.29 -2.76
N VAL A 196 26.51 13.24 -3.95
CA VAL A 196 25.88 12.66 -5.14
C VAL A 196 25.95 11.14 -5.08
N ILE A 197 24.80 10.50 -5.34
CA ILE A 197 24.60 9.04 -5.26
C ILE A 197 24.40 8.42 -6.67
N GLY A 198 24.71 9.16 -7.74
CA GLY A 198 24.60 8.74 -9.15
C GLY A 198 25.64 9.38 -10.07
N SER A 199 25.49 9.21 -11.38
CA SER A 199 26.34 9.85 -12.39
C SER A 199 25.84 11.26 -12.69
N LEU A 200 26.76 12.24 -12.75
CA LEU A 200 26.48 13.61 -13.23
C LEU A 200 26.61 13.75 -14.75
N LYS A 201 27.00 12.69 -15.46
CA LYS A 201 27.10 12.72 -16.92
C LYS A 201 25.72 12.83 -17.55
N GLU A 202 25.58 13.68 -18.56
CA GLU A 202 24.38 13.74 -19.39
C GLU A 202 24.11 12.37 -20.01
N SER A 203 22.84 11.96 -19.96
CA SER A 203 22.39 10.67 -20.46
C SER A 203 21.72 10.79 -21.82
N SER A 204 22.01 9.85 -22.72
CA SER A 204 21.29 9.67 -23.97
C SER A 204 19.93 8.97 -23.79
N ASP A 205 19.68 8.34 -22.63
CA ASP A 205 18.42 7.65 -22.28
C ASP A 205 17.90 8.16 -20.93
N ILE A 206 17.40 9.40 -20.94
CA ILE A 206 16.87 10.08 -19.75
C ILE A 206 15.77 9.25 -19.07
N HIS A 207 14.88 8.62 -19.85
CA HIS A 207 13.78 7.83 -19.31
C HIS A 207 14.28 6.54 -18.65
N GLY A 208 15.18 5.80 -19.30
CA GLY A 208 15.77 4.59 -18.70
C GLY A 208 16.56 4.90 -17.43
N ASP A 209 17.33 5.98 -17.40
CA ASP A 209 18.10 6.39 -16.21
C ASP A 209 17.20 6.90 -15.08
N PHE A 210 16.10 7.57 -15.41
CA PHE A 210 15.07 7.90 -14.44
C PHE A 210 14.48 6.62 -13.80
N LEU A 211 14.07 5.62 -14.60
CA LEU A 211 13.55 4.35 -14.07
C LEU A 211 14.59 3.60 -13.23
N LYS A 212 15.87 3.62 -13.63
CA LYS A 212 16.98 3.08 -12.82
C LYS A 212 17.16 3.84 -11.52
N SER A 213 16.89 5.14 -11.46
CA SER A 213 17.02 5.95 -10.24
C SER A 213 15.89 5.67 -9.25
N ILE A 214 14.68 5.38 -9.75
CA ILE A 214 13.50 5.11 -8.91
C ILE A 214 13.16 3.62 -8.77
N TRP A 215 14.02 2.70 -9.20
CA TRP A 215 13.71 1.26 -9.24
C TRP A 215 13.23 0.66 -7.90
N ARG A 216 13.63 1.27 -6.77
CA ARG A 216 13.17 0.86 -5.45
C ARG A 216 11.71 1.19 -5.18
N VAL A 217 11.15 2.22 -5.82
CA VAL A 217 9.72 2.56 -5.79
C VAL A 217 8.89 1.36 -6.26
N THR A 218 9.27 0.75 -7.38
CA THR A 218 8.61 -0.45 -7.91
C THR A 218 8.73 -1.65 -6.97
N THR A 219 9.93 -1.90 -6.41
CA THR A 219 10.12 -2.98 -5.43
C THR A 219 9.24 -2.77 -4.19
N ARG A 220 9.14 -1.52 -3.71
CA ARG A 220 8.24 -1.15 -2.61
C ARG A 220 6.79 -1.35 -2.99
N GLY A 221 6.39 -0.94 -4.19
CA GLY A 221 5.02 -1.05 -4.68
C GLY A 221 4.52 -2.49 -4.60
N LEU A 222 5.36 -3.47 -4.99
CA LEU A 222 4.97 -4.88 -4.92
C LEU A 222 4.91 -5.34 -3.46
N ALA A 223 5.95 -5.04 -2.68
CA ALA A 223 6.01 -5.43 -1.27
C ALA A 223 4.81 -4.87 -0.49
N LEU A 224 4.52 -3.56 -0.61
CA LEU A 224 3.35 -2.92 -0.01
C LEU A 224 2.03 -3.55 -0.47
N SER A 225 1.89 -3.86 -1.76
CA SER A 225 0.66 -4.50 -2.27
C SER A 225 0.41 -5.87 -1.64
N THR A 226 1.47 -6.60 -1.25
CA THR A 226 1.31 -7.90 -0.58
C THR A 226 0.75 -7.81 0.83
N THR A 227 0.79 -6.63 1.47
CA THR A 227 0.14 -6.39 2.78
C THR A 227 -1.39 -6.49 2.72
N ALA A 228 -1.99 -6.40 1.53
CA ALA A 228 -3.41 -6.69 1.34
C ALA A 228 -3.78 -8.10 1.83
N ILE A 229 -2.85 -9.06 1.79
CA ILE A 229 -3.07 -10.43 2.25
C ILE A 229 -3.29 -10.48 3.76
N PRO A 230 -2.33 -10.09 4.64
CA PRO A 230 -2.56 -10.10 6.07
C PRO A 230 -3.72 -9.19 6.48
N VAL A 231 -3.90 -8.05 5.82
CA VAL A 231 -5.06 -7.16 6.03
C VAL A 231 -6.38 -7.88 5.80
N LEU A 232 -6.53 -8.56 4.66
CA LEU A 232 -7.74 -9.32 4.37
C LEU A 232 -7.90 -10.52 5.31
N CYS A 233 -6.81 -11.20 5.68
CA CYS A 233 -6.86 -12.25 6.69
C CYS A 233 -7.44 -11.74 8.01
N ILE A 234 -7.02 -10.56 8.49
CA ILE A 234 -7.50 -9.97 9.74
C ILE A 234 -8.94 -9.49 9.61
N GLY A 235 -9.26 -8.74 8.56
CA GLY A 235 -10.62 -8.25 8.31
C GLY A 235 -11.62 -9.40 8.20
N VAL A 236 -11.27 -10.46 7.45
CA VAL A 236 -12.07 -11.68 7.37
C VAL A 236 -11.97 -12.50 8.66
N TYR A 237 -10.93 -12.44 9.47
CA TYR A 237 -10.97 -13.14 10.77
C TYR A 237 -11.97 -12.45 11.72
N ILE A 238 -11.97 -11.12 11.74
CA ILE A 238 -12.88 -10.29 12.55
C ILE A 238 -14.32 -10.46 12.07
N ALA A 239 -14.54 -10.33 10.76
CA ALA A 239 -15.86 -10.40 10.15
C ALA A 239 -16.32 -11.83 9.90
N GLY A 240 -15.38 -12.71 9.57
CA GLY A 240 -15.58 -14.07 9.05
C GLY A 240 -15.90 -15.11 10.11
N LYS A 241 -16.10 -14.71 11.36
CA LYS A 241 -17.23 -15.26 12.12
C LYS A 241 -18.59 -15.16 11.37
N TYR A 242 -18.60 -14.53 10.19
CA TYR A 242 -19.72 -14.34 9.27
C TYR A 242 -19.36 -14.20 7.76
N SER A 243 -18.37 -14.94 7.20
CA SER A 243 -18.08 -15.12 5.73
C SER A 243 -16.81 -14.48 5.13
N LEU A 244 -16.26 -15.15 4.08
CA LEU A 244 -15.24 -14.73 3.06
C LEU A 244 -13.86 -15.45 3.06
N ARG A 245 -13.82 -16.78 2.86
CA ARG A 245 -12.56 -17.57 2.78
C ARG A 245 -11.84 -17.58 1.42
N ARG A 246 -12.57 -17.65 0.29
CA ARG A 246 -12.01 -18.11 -1.01
C ARG A 246 -11.03 -17.10 -1.62
N THR A 247 -11.31 -15.82 -1.46
CA THR A 247 -10.54 -14.71 -2.02
C THR A 247 -9.10 -14.65 -1.50
N ILE A 248 -8.89 -14.98 -0.22
CA ILE A 248 -7.59 -14.86 0.44
C ILE A 248 -6.60 -15.92 -0.06
N HIS A 249 -7.04 -17.17 -0.20
CA HIS A 249 -6.15 -18.24 -0.68
C HIS A 249 -5.70 -18.00 -2.13
N VAL A 250 -6.58 -17.43 -2.96
CA VAL A 250 -6.22 -17.02 -4.33
C VAL A 250 -5.16 -15.93 -4.28
N LEU A 251 -5.34 -14.88 -3.47
CA LEU A 251 -4.35 -13.81 -3.30
C LEU A 251 -3.00 -14.32 -2.75
N GLN A 252 -3.01 -15.29 -1.84
CA GLN A 252 -1.79 -15.91 -1.30
C GLN A 252 -1.00 -16.65 -2.39
N VAL A 253 -1.67 -17.47 -3.21
CA VAL A 253 -1.02 -18.14 -4.34
C VAL A 253 -0.56 -17.11 -5.37
N PHE A 254 -1.42 -16.14 -5.66
CA PHE A 254 -1.15 -15.07 -6.62
C PHE A 254 0.12 -14.30 -6.24
N SER A 255 0.24 -13.84 -4.99
CA SER A 255 1.44 -13.15 -4.52
C SER A 255 2.72 -13.97 -4.63
N LYS A 256 2.69 -15.28 -4.35
CA LYS A 256 3.87 -16.15 -4.47
C LYS A 256 4.36 -16.20 -5.92
N VAL A 257 3.42 -16.39 -6.85
CA VAL A 257 3.73 -16.41 -8.29
C VAL A 257 4.26 -15.05 -8.72
N THR A 258 3.57 -13.96 -8.36
CA THR A 258 3.98 -12.59 -8.68
C THR A 258 5.38 -12.26 -8.15
N ILE A 259 5.67 -12.54 -6.87
CA ILE A 259 6.99 -12.31 -6.26
C ILE A 259 8.06 -13.11 -6.99
N SER A 260 7.80 -14.39 -7.30
CA SER A 260 8.75 -15.23 -8.04
C SER A 260 9.07 -14.64 -9.42
N GLN A 261 8.04 -14.21 -10.15
CA GLN A 261 8.21 -13.64 -11.49
C GLN A 261 8.87 -12.26 -11.45
N PHE A 262 8.55 -11.43 -10.45
CA PHE A 262 9.15 -10.11 -10.26
C PHE A 262 10.63 -10.18 -9.87
N ARG A 263 11.03 -11.20 -9.10
CA ARG A 263 12.42 -11.41 -8.66
C ARG A 263 13.33 -11.98 -9.75
N ASP A 264 12.78 -12.43 -10.87
CA ASP A 264 13.57 -12.94 -11.99
C ASP A 264 14.30 -11.79 -12.69
N MET A 265 15.60 -11.68 -12.42
CA MET A 265 16.47 -10.65 -12.99
C MET A 265 16.78 -10.87 -14.47
N GLY A 266 16.41 -12.02 -15.06
CA GLY A 266 16.45 -12.25 -16.50
C GLY A 266 15.36 -11.50 -17.26
N LYS A 267 14.31 -11.01 -16.57
CA LYS A 267 13.24 -10.22 -17.18
C LYS A 267 13.59 -8.74 -17.24
N SER A 268 13.19 -8.10 -18.34
CA SER A 268 13.34 -6.66 -18.50
C SER A 268 12.61 -5.90 -17.37
N MET A 269 13.06 -4.67 -17.10
CA MET A 269 12.44 -3.82 -16.09
C MET A 269 10.97 -3.54 -16.42
N LEU A 270 10.64 -3.33 -17.70
CA LEU A 270 9.27 -3.08 -18.16
C LEU A 270 8.32 -4.25 -17.85
N ILE A 271 8.75 -5.50 -18.07
CA ILE A 271 7.94 -6.68 -17.74
C ILE A 271 7.70 -6.77 -16.23
N ARG A 272 8.72 -6.51 -15.42
CA ARG A 272 8.58 -6.50 -13.95
C ARG A 272 7.65 -5.38 -13.47
N TYR A 273 7.62 -4.24 -14.17
CA TYR A 273 6.71 -3.13 -13.87
C TYR A 273 5.27 -3.50 -14.23
N GLY A 274 5.03 -4.15 -15.39
CA GLY A 274 3.71 -4.67 -15.75
C GLY A 274 3.19 -5.68 -14.72
N ILE A 275 4.03 -6.61 -14.27
CA ILE A 275 3.73 -7.56 -13.19
C ILE A 275 3.29 -6.85 -11.90
N LEU A 276 4.02 -5.82 -11.48
CA LEU A 276 3.64 -4.99 -10.33
C LEU A 276 2.25 -4.39 -10.55
N THR A 277 2.03 -3.73 -11.69
CA THR A 277 0.78 -3.02 -11.97
C THR A 277 -0.42 -3.95 -11.88
N ILE A 278 -0.36 -5.14 -12.49
CA ILE A 278 -1.46 -6.12 -12.47
C ILE A 278 -1.75 -6.55 -11.03
N PHE A 279 -0.71 -6.92 -10.27
CA PHE A 279 -0.88 -7.37 -8.90
C PHE A 279 -1.45 -6.28 -8.01
N LYS A 280 -0.91 -5.05 -8.10
CA LYS A 280 -1.35 -3.91 -7.32
C LYS A 280 -2.80 -3.52 -7.63
N ALA A 281 -3.14 -3.38 -8.91
CA ALA A 281 -4.50 -3.07 -9.35
C ALA A 281 -5.49 -4.12 -8.86
N THR A 282 -5.15 -5.40 -9.00
CA THR A 282 -6.03 -6.52 -8.61
C THR A 282 -6.16 -6.63 -7.09
N ALA A 283 -5.04 -6.71 -6.36
CA ALA A 283 -5.03 -7.00 -4.93
C ALA A 283 -5.56 -5.83 -4.09
N LEU A 284 -5.16 -4.59 -4.39
CA LEU A 284 -5.57 -3.44 -3.57
C LEU A 284 -7.03 -3.07 -3.80
N GLN A 285 -7.53 -3.09 -5.03
CA GLN A 285 -8.96 -2.81 -5.29
C GLN A 285 -9.86 -3.87 -4.66
N LEU A 286 -9.47 -5.15 -4.74
CA LEU A 286 -10.17 -6.25 -4.07
C LEU A 286 -10.14 -6.09 -2.55
N CYS A 287 -9.01 -5.62 -2.01
CA CYS A 287 -8.87 -5.35 -0.58
C CYS A 287 -9.81 -4.22 -0.13
N GLN A 288 -9.83 -3.10 -0.86
CA GLN A 288 -10.70 -1.95 -0.59
C GLN A 288 -12.18 -2.35 -0.60
N SER A 289 -12.65 -3.01 -1.66
CA SER A 289 -14.06 -3.40 -1.78
C SER A 289 -14.47 -4.40 -0.70
N THR A 290 -13.58 -5.34 -0.36
CA THR A 290 -13.85 -6.34 0.68
C THR A 290 -13.90 -5.72 2.07
N LEU A 291 -12.95 -4.84 2.42
CA LEU A 291 -12.93 -4.17 3.72
C LEU A 291 -14.12 -3.23 3.90
N PHE A 292 -14.52 -2.52 2.84
CA PHE A 292 -15.71 -1.69 2.84
C PHE A 292 -16.96 -2.53 3.14
N ALA A 293 -17.16 -3.62 2.38
CA ALA A 293 -18.27 -4.53 2.61
C ALA A 293 -18.25 -5.14 4.02
N ILE A 294 -17.07 -5.53 4.53
CA ILE A 294 -16.90 -6.04 5.88
C ILE A 294 -17.31 -5.00 6.94
N ALA A 295 -16.89 -3.74 6.79
CA ALA A 295 -17.25 -2.68 7.71
C ALA A 295 -18.77 -2.51 7.81
N GLU A 296 -19.47 -2.49 6.67
CA GLU A 296 -20.94 -2.41 6.63
C GLU A 296 -21.61 -3.61 7.31
N ARG A 297 -21.08 -4.83 7.13
CA ARG A 297 -21.62 -6.03 7.79
C ARG A 297 -21.40 -6.03 9.30
N CYS A 298 -20.45 -5.25 9.80
CA CYS A 298 -20.26 -5.01 11.23
C CYS A 298 -21.12 -3.86 11.78
N SER A 299 -22.00 -3.24 10.98
CA SER A 299 -22.82 -2.10 11.39
C SER A 299 -21.95 -0.97 11.99
N ALA A 300 -22.46 -0.22 12.99
CA ALA A 300 -21.70 0.83 13.66
C ALA A 300 -20.35 0.36 14.23
N GLN A 301 -20.21 -0.92 14.59
CA GLN A 301 -18.92 -1.47 15.07
C GLN A 301 -17.83 -1.40 13.99
N GLY A 302 -18.19 -1.47 12.72
CA GLY A 302 -17.25 -1.34 11.61
C GLY A 302 -16.61 0.04 11.48
N LEU A 303 -17.21 1.08 12.07
CA LEU A 303 -16.73 2.46 12.03
C LEU A 303 -15.62 2.75 13.05
N PHE A 304 -15.56 1.97 14.13
CA PHE A 304 -14.63 2.26 15.23
C PHE A 304 -13.25 1.65 14.99
N ASN A 305 -12.21 2.47 15.10
CA ASN A 305 -10.82 2.06 14.91
C ASN A 305 -10.35 0.94 15.86
N TYR A 306 -10.93 0.84 17.06
CA TYR A 306 -10.60 -0.23 18.02
C TYR A 306 -10.95 -1.63 17.48
N ASN A 307 -11.79 -1.73 16.45
CA ASN A 307 -12.11 -2.97 15.75
C ASN A 307 -11.22 -3.23 14.52
N GLN A 308 -10.19 -2.40 14.28
CA GLN A 308 -9.18 -2.51 13.22
C GLN A 308 -9.69 -2.34 11.78
N ILE A 309 -10.97 -2.57 11.49
CA ILE A 309 -11.52 -2.53 10.11
C ILE A 309 -11.38 -1.14 9.47
N ALA A 310 -11.98 -0.10 10.06
CA ALA A 310 -11.97 1.27 9.51
C ALA A 310 -10.54 1.82 9.35
N ARG A 311 -9.71 1.63 10.38
CA ARG A 311 -8.30 2.03 10.35
C ARG A 311 -7.54 1.35 9.21
N THR A 312 -7.65 0.03 9.10
CA THR A 312 -6.96 -0.72 8.05
C THR A 312 -7.48 -0.36 6.66
N TYR A 313 -8.76 -0.02 6.52
CA TYR A 313 -9.29 0.51 5.26
C TYR A 313 -8.59 1.83 4.87
N ALA A 314 -8.43 2.75 5.82
CA ALA A 314 -7.69 4.00 5.59
C ALA A 314 -6.21 3.76 5.26
N ASP A 315 -5.56 2.80 5.91
CA ASP A 315 -4.19 2.39 5.57
C ASP A 315 -4.10 1.88 4.11
N ILE A 316 -5.05 1.04 3.68
CA ILE A 316 -5.10 0.50 2.31
C ILE A 316 -5.35 1.60 1.27
N GLN A 317 -6.14 2.63 1.58
CA GLN A 317 -6.29 3.79 0.70
C GLN A 317 -4.94 4.49 0.46
N GLY A 318 -4.15 4.73 1.51
CA GLY A 318 -2.80 5.28 1.37
C GLY A 318 -1.91 4.40 0.46
N LEU A 319 -2.01 3.08 0.61
CA LEU A 319 -1.25 2.11 -0.20
C LEU A 319 -1.65 2.10 -1.68
N SER A 320 -2.91 2.39 -1.99
CA SER A 320 -3.38 2.47 -3.39
C SER A 320 -2.80 3.66 -4.15
N ILE A 321 -2.31 4.68 -3.44
CA ILE A 321 -1.75 5.92 -3.98
C ILE A 321 -0.22 5.89 -3.95
N ALA A 322 0.37 5.38 -2.86
CA ALA A 322 1.82 5.31 -2.68
C ALA A 322 2.50 4.46 -3.76
N GLU A 323 3.70 4.81 -4.20
CA GLU A 323 4.47 4.07 -5.22
C GLU A 323 3.76 3.99 -6.59
N GLY A 324 3.12 5.10 -6.99
CA GLY A 324 2.31 5.24 -8.20
C GLY A 324 0.87 4.84 -7.95
N ASP A 325 -0.08 5.72 -8.23
CA ASP A 325 -1.48 5.39 -8.09
C ASP A 325 -1.89 4.31 -9.10
N ILE A 326 -2.92 3.55 -8.75
CA ILE A 326 -3.37 2.40 -9.55
C ILE A 326 -3.77 2.82 -10.97
N LEU A 327 -4.41 3.97 -11.15
CA LEU A 327 -4.88 4.42 -12.47
C LEU A 327 -3.69 4.79 -13.36
N THR A 328 -2.77 5.64 -12.89
CA THR A 328 -1.59 6.04 -13.68
C THR A 328 -0.71 4.86 -14.02
N LEU A 329 -0.49 3.94 -13.06
CA LEU A 329 0.25 2.70 -13.33
C LEU A 329 -0.43 1.86 -14.42
N SER A 330 -1.77 1.76 -14.36
CA SER A 330 -2.56 1.03 -15.36
C SER A 330 -2.50 1.69 -16.73
N ILE A 331 -2.61 3.03 -16.80
CA ILE A 331 -2.51 3.80 -18.04
C ILE A 331 -1.16 3.55 -18.70
N ARG A 332 -0.06 3.72 -17.94
CA ARG A 332 1.28 3.47 -18.44
C ARG A 332 1.44 2.04 -18.94
N PHE A 333 1.02 1.06 -18.13
CA PHE A 333 1.11 -0.36 -18.45
C PHE A 333 0.39 -0.70 -19.77
N ILE A 334 -0.88 -0.33 -19.88
CA ILE A 334 -1.70 -0.67 -21.06
C ILE A 334 -1.20 0.07 -22.30
N LEU A 335 -0.80 1.33 -22.18
CA LEU A 335 -0.25 2.11 -23.28
C LEU A 335 1.06 1.49 -23.80
N GLU A 336 1.97 1.05 -22.93
CA GLU A 336 3.21 0.41 -23.35
C GLU A 336 2.96 -0.92 -24.09
N ILE A 337 1.95 -1.70 -23.66
CA ILE A 337 1.54 -2.94 -24.33
C ILE A 337 0.89 -2.65 -25.69
N LEU A 338 -0.04 -1.70 -25.78
CA LEU A 338 -0.72 -1.34 -27.03
C LEU A 338 0.25 -0.75 -28.07
N GLN A 339 1.28 -0.04 -27.62
CA GLN A 339 2.37 0.46 -28.48
C GLN A 339 3.36 -0.62 -28.90
N GLY A 340 3.26 -1.85 -28.38
CA GLY A 340 4.20 -2.94 -28.67
C GLY A 340 5.60 -2.73 -28.09
N LYS A 341 5.76 -1.88 -27.06
CA LYS A 341 7.06 -1.62 -26.41
C LYS A 341 7.63 -2.87 -25.74
N TYR A 342 6.74 -3.73 -25.25
CA TYR A 342 7.06 -5.08 -24.83
C TYR A 342 5.80 -5.94 -24.89
N ILE A 343 6.02 -7.25 -24.88
CA ILE A 343 4.96 -8.25 -24.76
C ILE A 343 5.16 -8.87 -23.38
N LEU A 344 4.09 -9.01 -22.59
CA LEU A 344 4.16 -9.83 -21.39
C LEU A 344 4.47 -11.26 -21.85
N PRO A 345 5.55 -11.89 -21.39
CA PRO A 345 5.90 -13.23 -21.85
C PRO A 345 4.70 -14.16 -21.69
N ASP A 346 4.55 -15.10 -22.63
CA ASP A 346 3.63 -16.22 -22.44
C ASP A 346 3.90 -16.88 -21.10
N SER A 347 5.14 -16.94 -20.58
CA SER A 347 5.41 -17.47 -19.23
C SER A 347 4.88 -16.63 -18.07
N VAL A 348 4.58 -15.34 -18.24
CA VAL A 348 3.90 -14.51 -17.22
C VAL A 348 2.39 -14.70 -17.34
N ALA A 349 1.82 -14.66 -18.54
CA ALA A 349 0.41 -15.03 -18.75
C ALA A 349 0.15 -16.50 -18.31
N ALA A 350 0.92 -17.46 -18.86
CA ALA A 350 0.93 -18.91 -18.59
C ALA A 350 1.38 -19.32 -17.17
N ALA A 351 2.17 -18.52 -16.43
CA ALA A 351 2.43 -18.80 -15.01
C ALA A 351 1.32 -18.28 -14.09
N TRP A 352 0.57 -17.26 -14.51
CA TRP A 352 -0.44 -16.57 -13.69
C TRP A 352 -1.81 -17.23 -13.88
N LEU A 353 -2.14 -17.48 -15.14
CA LEU A 353 -3.17 -18.38 -15.59
C LEU A 353 -2.41 -19.45 -16.31
N ALA A 354 -2.51 -20.71 -15.93
CA ALA A 354 -2.01 -21.73 -16.81
C ALA A 354 -2.84 -21.68 -18.13
N GLU A 355 -2.41 -20.86 -19.10
CA GLU A 355 -3.05 -20.73 -20.43
C GLU A 355 -3.17 -22.10 -21.06
N ALA A 356 -2.21 -22.99 -20.79
CA ALA A 356 -2.22 -24.40 -21.19
C ALA A 356 -3.10 -25.34 -20.32
N LYS A 357 -3.55 -24.93 -19.12
CA LYS A 357 -4.27 -25.82 -18.18
C LYS A 357 -5.76 -25.49 -18.02
N TYR A 358 -6.18 -24.24 -18.25
CA TYR A 358 -7.60 -23.83 -18.20
C TYR A 358 -8.02 -22.83 -19.30
N PRO A 359 -7.75 -23.10 -20.59
CA PRO A 359 -8.09 -22.19 -21.70
C PRO A 359 -9.59 -21.90 -21.83
N ASN A 360 -10.44 -22.77 -21.25
CA ASN A 360 -11.89 -22.60 -21.27
C ASN A 360 -12.45 -21.92 -20.02
N SER A 361 -11.61 -21.45 -19.09
CA SER A 361 -12.09 -20.75 -17.90
C SER A 361 -12.75 -19.43 -18.28
N LEU A 362 -13.82 -19.07 -17.56
CA LEU A 362 -14.54 -17.82 -17.76
C LEU A 362 -13.61 -16.60 -17.61
N LEU A 363 -12.70 -16.66 -16.63
CA LEU A 363 -11.76 -15.58 -16.36
C LEU A 363 -10.80 -15.32 -17.52
N HIS A 364 -10.31 -16.38 -18.16
CA HIS A 364 -9.47 -16.25 -19.35
C HIS A 364 -10.23 -15.67 -20.54
N LYS A 365 -11.48 -16.10 -20.75
CA LYS A 365 -12.35 -15.52 -21.80
C LYS A 365 -12.62 -14.03 -21.56
N HIS A 366 -12.84 -13.64 -20.31
CA HIS A 366 -13.02 -12.24 -19.90
C HIS A 366 -11.80 -11.39 -20.24
N GLU A 367 -10.62 -11.83 -19.80
CA GLU A 367 -9.36 -11.15 -20.09
C GLU A 367 -9.12 -11.01 -21.60
N GLN A 368 -9.30 -12.09 -22.37
CA GLN A 368 -9.13 -12.06 -23.82
C GLN A 368 -10.10 -11.09 -24.50
N GLY A 369 -11.37 -11.07 -24.07
CA GLY A 369 -12.38 -10.15 -24.60
C GLY A 369 -11.98 -8.69 -24.41
N LEU A 370 -11.60 -8.31 -23.19
CA LEU A 370 -11.17 -6.94 -22.89
C LEU A 370 -9.94 -6.53 -23.72
N TRP A 371 -8.96 -7.42 -23.85
CA TRP A 371 -7.76 -7.13 -24.66
C TRP A 371 -8.08 -7.02 -26.16
N ALA A 372 -8.98 -7.86 -26.68
CA ALA A 372 -9.40 -7.79 -28.08
C ALA A 372 -10.13 -6.46 -28.37
N GLU A 373 -11.01 -6.04 -27.47
CA GLU A 373 -11.71 -4.76 -27.54
C GLU A 373 -10.73 -3.57 -27.52
N ALA A 374 -9.82 -3.53 -26.53
CA ALA A 374 -8.84 -2.46 -26.39
C ALA A 374 -7.90 -2.35 -27.60
N LYS A 375 -7.41 -3.49 -28.12
CA LYS A 375 -6.61 -3.52 -29.36
C LYS A 375 -7.42 -3.06 -30.56
N GLY A 376 -8.68 -3.47 -30.65
CA GLY A 376 -9.59 -3.05 -31.71
C GLY A 376 -9.86 -1.54 -31.73
N TYR A 377 -10.01 -0.92 -30.55
CA TYR A 377 -10.09 0.54 -30.44
C TYR A 377 -8.77 1.22 -30.77
N TYR A 378 -7.65 0.73 -30.23
CA TYR A 378 -6.33 1.32 -30.48
C TYR A 378 -5.94 1.29 -31.97
N THR A 379 -6.26 0.21 -32.68
CA THR A 379 -5.99 0.08 -34.12
C THR A 379 -6.80 1.05 -34.97
N ARG A 380 -7.99 1.44 -34.51
CA ARG A 380 -8.90 2.37 -35.20
C ARG A 380 -8.73 3.83 -34.75
N LEU A 381 -7.81 4.09 -33.82
CA LEU A 381 -7.61 5.41 -33.23
C LEU A 381 -7.17 6.43 -34.29
N ILE A 382 -7.86 7.56 -34.37
CA ILE A 382 -7.46 8.70 -35.18
C ILE A 382 -6.61 9.63 -34.32
N GLY A 383 -5.28 9.46 -34.43
CA GLY A 383 -4.31 10.27 -33.72
C GLY A 383 -3.29 9.43 -32.95
N THR A 384 -2.71 10.01 -31.91
CA THR A 384 -1.70 9.34 -31.07
C THR A 384 -2.26 9.03 -29.69
N HIS A 385 -1.46 8.39 -28.85
CA HIS A 385 -1.73 8.20 -27.42
C HIS A 385 -1.94 9.52 -26.62
N ARG A 386 -1.74 10.69 -27.25
CA ARG A 386 -2.01 12.01 -26.67
C ARG A 386 -3.28 12.68 -27.21
N SER A 387 -4.04 12.01 -28.09
CA SER A 387 -5.25 12.58 -28.67
C SER A 387 -6.42 12.56 -27.68
N ASN A 388 -7.39 13.47 -27.87
CA ASN A 388 -8.63 13.46 -27.10
C ASN A 388 -9.42 12.17 -27.30
N GLU A 389 -9.34 11.56 -28.49
CA GLU A 389 -9.99 10.29 -28.76
C GLU A 389 -9.39 9.15 -27.92
N PHE A 390 -8.06 9.13 -27.73
CA PHE A 390 -7.42 8.17 -26.83
C PHE A 390 -7.92 8.37 -25.39
N ASN A 391 -8.02 9.62 -24.96
CA ASN A 391 -8.51 9.97 -23.63
C ASN A 391 -9.94 9.52 -23.38
N ASN A 392 -10.79 9.57 -24.41
CA ASN A 392 -12.20 9.21 -24.29
C ASN A 392 -12.45 7.70 -24.40
N ILE A 393 -11.65 6.99 -25.20
CA ILE A 393 -11.91 5.59 -25.54
C ILE A 393 -10.99 4.64 -24.79
N ILE A 394 -9.68 4.89 -24.77
CA ILE A 394 -8.69 3.95 -24.23
C ILE A 394 -8.43 4.16 -22.75
N LEU A 395 -8.27 5.42 -22.29
CA LEU A 395 -7.98 5.70 -20.88
C LEU A 395 -8.97 5.06 -19.89
N PRO A 396 -10.31 5.07 -20.12
CA PRO A 396 -11.26 4.44 -19.21
C PRO A 396 -11.09 2.91 -19.10
N LEU A 397 -10.52 2.27 -20.13
CA LEU A 397 -10.30 0.82 -20.18
C LEU A 397 -9.03 0.40 -19.43
N CYS A 398 -8.07 1.31 -19.24
CA CYS A 398 -6.73 0.96 -18.75
C CYS A 398 -6.75 0.27 -17.38
N GLN A 399 -7.44 0.84 -16.40
CA GLN A 399 -7.51 0.27 -15.05
C GLN A 399 -8.31 -1.05 -14.98
N PRO A 400 -9.50 -1.16 -15.61
CA PRO A 400 -10.19 -2.45 -15.74
C PRO A 400 -9.32 -3.55 -16.37
N LEU A 401 -8.58 -3.23 -17.45
CA LEU A 401 -7.67 -4.17 -18.11
C LEU A 401 -6.52 -4.64 -17.20
N ALA A 402 -5.90 -3.71 -16.47
CA ALA A 402 -4.84 -4.06 -15.51
C ALA A 402 -5.35 -4.98 -14.39
N GLY A 403 -6.65 -4.89 -14.05
CA GLY A 403 -7.33 -5.73 -13.08
C GLY A 403 -8.24 -6.79 -13.69
N ALA A 404 -8.02 -7.23 -14.94
CA ALA A 404 -8.94 -8.12 -15.69
C ALA A 404 -9.20 -9.48 -15.00
N ILE A 405 -8.30 -9.89 -14.08
CA ILE A 405 -8.44 -11.07 -13.22
C ILE A 405 -9.55 -10.89 -12.15
N ARG A 406 -10.10 -9.69 -12.00
CA ARG A 406 -11.22 -9.41 -11.09
C ARG A 406 -12.54 -9.92 -11.66
N LEU A 407 -13.45 -10.34 -10.77
CA LEU A 407 -14.79 -10.77 -11.15
C LEU A 407 -15.60 -9.60 -11.73
N ASP A 408 -16.06 -9.74 -12.98
CA ASP A 408 -17.05 -8.87 -13.61
C ASP A 408 -18.31 -9.67 -13.96
N SER A 409 -19.25 -9.74 -13.02
CA SER A 409 -20.50 -10.47 -13.18
C SER A 409 -21.33 -10.02 -14.38
N ARG A 410 -21.20 -8.75 -14.81
CA ARG A 410 -21.97 -8.19 -15.93
C ARG A 410 -21.41 -8.66 -17.26
N TRP A 411 -20.08 -8.64 -17.40
CA TRP A 411 -19.44 -9.12 -18.63
C TRP A 411 -19.80 -10.58 -18.96
N TYR A 412 -19.84 -11.46 -17.94
CA TYR A 412 -20.22 -12.87 -18.14
C TYR A 412 -21.68 -13.04 -18.59
N ALA A 413 -22.57 -12.16 -18.13
CA ALA A 413 -23.96 -12.17 -18.54
C ALA A 413 -24.13 -11.63 -19.97
N GLU A 414 -23.45 -10.54 -20.30
CA GLU A 414 -23.47 -9.91 -21.63
C GLU A 414 -22.85 -10.81 -22.70
N SER A 415 -21.74 -11.47 -22.38
CA SER A 415 -21.08 -12.43 -23.27
C SER A 415 -21.83 -13.76 -23.41
N GLY A 416 -23.01 -13.89 -22.78
CA GLY A 416 -23.84 -15.10 -22.83
C GLY A 416 -23.22 -16.33 -22.15
N LEU A 417 -22.17 -16.16 -21.34
CA LEU A 417 -21.45 -17.27 -20.72
C LEU A 417 -22.13 -17.77 -19.45
N MET A 418 -22.62 -16.86 -18.60
CA MET A 418 -23.40 -17.18 -17.40
C MET A 418 -24.35 -16.04 -17.06
N SER A 419 -25.66 -16.32 -17.01
CA SER A 419 -26.64 -15.36 -16.49
C SER A 419 -26.38 -15.03 -15.03
N LEU A 420 -26.84 -13.84 -14.58
CA LEU A 420 -26.76 -13.45 -13.17
C LEU A 420 -27.43 -14.48 -12.24
N SER A 421 -28.55 -15.07 -12.64
CA SER A 421 -29.23 -16.12 -11.85
C SER A 421 -28.37 -17.37 -11.66
N GLN A 422 -27.67 -17.81 -12.72
CA GLN A 422 -26.74 -18.95 -12.63
C GLN A 422 -25.55 -18.62 -11.72
N GLN A 423 -25.00 -17.40 -11.82
CA GLN A 423 -23.93 -16.94 -10.94
C GLN A 423 -24.36 -16.97 -9.46
N TYR A 424 -25.51 -16.38 -9.12
CA TYR A 424 -26.04 -16.38 -7.75
C TYR A 424 -26.29 -17.78 -7.20
N ARG A 425 -26.82 -18.71 -8.02
CA ARG A 425 -27.02 -20.11 -7.59
C ARG A 425 -25.69 -20.79 -7.28
N ALA A 426 -24.69 -20.64 -8.15
CA ALA A 426 -23.37 -21.22 -7.95
C ALA A 426 -22.66 -20.63 -6.71
N GLU A 427 -22.80 -19.32 -6.46
CA GLU A 427 -22.29 -18.66 -5.26
C GLU A 427 -22.97 -19.18 -3.99
N ASN A 428 -24.30 -19.29 -4.00
CA ASN A 428 -25.06 -19.79 -2.85
C ASN A 428 -24.73 -21.26 -2.53
N GLU A 429 -24.57 -22.09 -3.56
CA GLU A 429 -24.14 -23.49 -3.39
C GLU A 429 -22.72 -23.57 -2.79
N ALA A 430 -21.80 -22.75 -3.30
CA ALA A 430 -20.44 -22.68 -2.77
C ALA A 430 -20.41 -22.19 -1.31
N ALA A 431 -21.22 -21.17 -0.98
CA ALA A 431 -21.36 -20.65 0.38
C ALA A 431 -21.92 -21.72 1.34
N SER A 432 -22.99 -22.42 0.93
CA SER A 432 -23.60 -23.50 1.69
C SER A 432 -22.62 -24.64 2.00
N LYS A 433 -21.76 -25.00 1.02
CA LYS A 433 -20.70 -26.01 1.20
C LYS A 433 -19.53 -25.53 2.07
N ALA A 434 -19.31 -24.22 2.15
CA ALA A 434 -18.22 -23.63 2.92
C ALA A 434 -18.59 -23.36 4.38
N LEU A 435 -19.85 -23.01 4.66
CA LEU A 435 -20.33 -22.58 5.98
C LEU A 435 -20.01 -23.57 7.12
N PRO A 436 -20.22 -24.90 6.98
CA PRO A 436 -19.90 -25.85 8.05
C PRO A 436 -18.41 -25.95 8.38
N LYS A 437 -17.53 -25.42 7.51
CA LYS A 437 -16.08 -25.45 7.68
C LYS A 437 -15.52 -24.10 8.13
N LEU A 438 -16.37 -23.11 8.40
CA LEU A 438 -15.96 -21.71 8.58
C LEU A 438 -15.05 -21.49 9.79
N GLU A 439 -15.30 -22.11 10.94
CA GLU A 439 -14.44 -21.89 12.11
C GLU A 439 -13.03 -22.45 11.90
N ARG A 440 -12.95 -23.75 11.56
CA ARG A 440 -11.70 -24.42 11.19
C ARG A 440 -10.95 -23.71 10.07
N THR A 441 -11.68 -23.06 9.18
CA THR A 441 -11.13 -22.25 8.10
C THR A 441 -10.35 -21.06 8.62
N LEU A 442 -10.96 -20.29 9.52
CA LEU A 442 -10.40 -19.06 10.05
C LEU A 442 -9.14 -19.37 10.87
N ASP A 443 -9.16 -20.47 11.62
CA ASP A 443 -8.00 -20.96 12.38
C ASP A 443 -6.79 -21.23 11.47
N LEU A 444 -7.03 -21.74 10.26
CA LEU A 444 -5.97 -22.02 9.29
C LEU A 444 -5.29 -20.75 8.77
N LEU A 445 -5.91 -19.56 8.92
CA LEU A 445 -5.26 -18.29 8.60
C LEU A 445 -4.08 -18.00 9.55
N GLY A 446 -4.13 -18.51 10.79
CA GLY A 446 -3.08 -18.32 11.79
C GLY A 446 -2.97 -16.89 12.33
N VAL A 447 -4.03 -16.10 12.21
CA VAL A 447 -4.02 -14.65 12.53
C VAL A 447 -4.75 -14.27 13.81
N ALA A 448 -5.27 -15.25 14.56
CA ALA A 448 -6.10 -15.04 15.73
C ALA A 448 -5.47 -14.11 16.79
N GLU A 449 -4.18 -14.26 17.07
CA GLU A 449 -3.45 -13.46 18.08
C GLU A 449 -3.20 -12.01 17.65
N TYR A 450 -3.31 -11.71 16.35
CA TYR A 450 -3.18 -10.37 15.79
C TYR A 450 -4.54 -9.65 15.72
N ALA A 451 -5.64 -10.41 15.73
CA ALA A 451 -6.98 -9.84 15.78
C ALA A 451 -7.33 -9.42 17.22
N ILE A 452 -7.05 -8.16 17.57
CA ILE A 452 -7.27 -7.59 18.90
C ILE A 452 -8.62 -6.88 19.08
N SER A 453 -9.54 -7.00 18.12
CA SER A 453 -10.82 -6.30 18.11
C SER A 453 -11.75 -6.77 19.26
N PRO A 454 -12.27 -5.86 20.10
CA PRO A 454 -13.17 -6.22 21.20
C PRO A 454 -14.39 -7.05 20.80
N ILE A 455 -14.92 -6.84 19.60
CA ILE A 455 -16.13 -7.51 19.07
C ILE A 455 -15.95 -9.02 18.80
N LEU A 456 -14.74 -9.56 18.91
CA LEU A 456 -14.46 -10.97 18.60
C LEU A 456 -15.10 -11.97 19.59
N SER A 457 -15.33 -11.54 20.83
CA SER A 457 -15.94 -12.36 21.89
C SER A 457 -16.65 -11.52 22.94
N GLU A 458 -17.65 -12.10 23.60
CA GLU A 458 -18.34 -11.46 24.72
C GLU A 458 -17.37 -11.09 25.85
N LYS A 459 -16.42 -11.98 26.19
CA LYS A 459 -15.40 -11.73 27.21
C LYS A 459 -14.51 -10.54 26.88
N SER A 460 -14.11 -10.38 25.61
CA SER A 460 -13.31 -9.22 25.19
C SER A 460 -14.14 -7.94 25.13
N TRP A 461 -15.40 -8.05 24.74
CA TRP A 461 -16.34 -6.93 24.69
C TRP A 461 -16.65 -6.38 26.09
N ASN A 462 -17.03 -7.22 27.03
CA ASN A 462 -17.37 -6.80 28.40
C ASN A 462 -16.16 -6.12 29.06
N ARG A 463 -14.97 -6.72 28.96
CA ARG A 463 -13.73 -6.10 29.46
C ARG A 463 -13.43 -4.75 28.81
N PHE A 464 -13.74 -4.58 27.54
CA PHE A 464 -13.55 -3.31 26.85
C PHE A 464 -14.53 -2.26 27.39
N VAL A 465 -15.81 -2.61 27.51
CA VAL A 465 -16.88 -1.75 28.05
C VAL A 465 -16.58 -1.34 29.49
N ASP A 466 -16.15 -2.26 30.35
CA ASP A 466 -15.77 -2.00 31.75
C ASP A 466 -14.62 -0.99 31.88
N GLY A 467 -13.82 -0.82 30.83
CA GLY A 467 -12.70 0.11 30.78
C GLY A 467 -13.03 1.47 30.17
N LEU A 468 -14.27 1.71 29.73
CA LEU A 468 -14.69 2.97 29.13
C LEU A 468 -15.03 4.01 30.21
N PRO A 469 -14.85 5.32 29.91
CA PRO A 469 -15.37 6.37 30.78
C PRO A 469 -16.89 6.24 30.94
N GLN A 470 -17.35 6.18 32.19
CA GLN A 470 -18.77 6.15 32.52
C GLN A 470 -19.27 7.56 32.80
N PHE A 471 -20.35 7.94 32.12
CA PHE A 471 -21.09 9.17 32.38
C PHE A 471 -22.45 8.79 32.95
N VAL A 472 -22.86 9.43 34.05
CA VAL A 472 -24.17 9.21 34.68
C VAL A 472 -24.98 10.49 34.50
N GLY A 473 -26.23 10.35 34.09
CA GLY A 473 -27.18 11.46 34.00
C GLY A 473 -28.57 10.97 34.35
N ASP A 474 -29.38 11.87 34.91
CA ASP A 474 -30.77 11.59 35.26
C ASP A 474 -31.64 11.77 34.00
N ALA A 475 -32.10 10.66 33.43
CA ALA A 475 -33.05 10.70 32.33
C ALA A 475 -34.46 10.87 32.90
N GLU A 476 -34.99 12.09 32.91
CA GLU A 476 -36.41 12.30 33.15
C GLU A 476 -37.21 11.99 31.86
N PRO A 477 -38.27 11.16 31.93
CA PRO A 477 -39.17 10.99 30.80
C PRO A 477 -39.77 12.34 30.41
N LEU A 478 -39.56 12.76 29.16
CA LEU A 478 -40.19 13.97 28.63
C LEU A 478 -41.71 13.77 28.68
N LYS A 479 -42.38 14.48 29.60
CA LYS A 479 -43.85 14.42 29.76
C LYS A 479 -44.59 15.05 28.58
N ASP A 480 -43.94 15.95 27.84
CA ASP A 480 -44.50 16.65 26.68
C ASP A 480 -43.55 16.61 25.47
N PHE A 481 -43.78 15.67 24.55
CA PHE A 481 -42.98 15.51 23.31
C PHE A 481 -43.19 16.65 22.27
N GLY A 482 -44.03 17.64 22.58
CA GLY A 482 -44.53 18.65 21.64
C GLY A 482 -43.85 20.02 21.67
N ARG A 483 -42.87 20.29 22.55
CA ARG A 483 -42.19 21.61 22.61
C ARG A 483 -40.69 21.49 22.37
N SER A 484 -40.32 21.75 21.11
CA SER A 484 -39.00 22.06 20.54
C SER A 484 -37.79 22.06 21.50
N PHE A 485 -36.80 21.22 21.21
CA PHE A 485 -35.41 21.50 21.56
C PHE A 485 -35.00 22.84 20.96
N ARG A 486 -34.81 23.88 21.80
CA ARG A 486 -34.05 25.08 21.42
C ARG A 486 -32.62 24.90 21.92
N LEU A 487 -31.68 24.75 21.01
CA LEU A 487 -30.25 24.96 21.28
C LEU A 487 -30.02 26.45 21.56
N SER A 488 -30.31 26.91 22.77
CA SER A 488 -30.16 28.33 23.16
C SER A 488 -28.88 28.64 23.93
N LYS A 489 -27.93 27.69 24.04
CA LYS A 489 -26.59 27.95 24.58
C LYS A 489 -25.53 27.08 23.89
N LEU A 490 -24.98 27.60 22.80
CA LEU A 490 -23.61 27.34 22.36
C LEU A 490 -22.90 28.69 22.26
#